data_AF-A0A7V4SZB4-F1
#
_entry.id   AF-A0A7V4SZB4-F1
#
_cell.length_a   1.000
_cell.length_b   1.000
_cell.length_c   1.000
_cell.angle_alpha   90.00
_cell.angle_beta   90.00
_cell.angle_gamma   90.00
#
_symmetry.space_group_name_H-M   'P 1'
#
loop_
_entity.id
_entity.type
_entity.pdbx_description
1 polymer ?
#
loop_
_entity_poly.entity_id
_entity_poly.type
_entity_poly.pdbx_seq_one_letter_code
_entity_poly.pdbx_strand_id
1 'polypeptide(L)'
;QAGEEVKVTMVYNLTTAADIDLHIYGPEGRLVWGRRYSRGTMGGQAGYNAVSWSGRDLSGKVVGNGLYVFKVIRGGRAIGQGVIVVLD
;
A
#
# COMPACT_ATOMS: atom_id res chain seq x y z
N GLN A 1 -13.64 8.32 23.40
CA GLN A 1 -14.11 7.81 22.09
C GLN A 1 -12.87 7.37 21.32
N ALA A 2 -12.76 6.10 20.97
CA ALA A 2 -11.68 5.63 20.09
C ALA A 2 -11.93 6.28 18.72
N GLY A 3 -11.01 7.14 18.27
CA GLY A 3 -11.12 7.78 16.96
C GLY A 3 -11.26 6.71 15.87
N GLU A 4 -12.10 6.96 14.88
CA GLU A 4 -12.29 6.07 13.74
C GLU A 4 -10.93 5.67 13.16
N GLU A 5 -10.67 4.36 13.11
CA GLU A 5 -9.45 3.85 12.50
C GLU A 5 -9.57 4.01 10.98
N VAL A 6 -8.86 4.99 10.42
CA VAL A 6 -8.79 5.18 8.97
C VAL A 6 -8.24 3.91 8.34
N LYS A 7 -9.00 3.31 7.41
CA LYS A 7 -8.61 2.10 6.69
C LYS A 7 -8.73 2.30 5.19
N VAL A 8 -7.58 2.49 4.53
CA VAL A 8 -7.49 2.54 3.07
C VAL A 8 -7.24 1.14 2.55
N THR A 9 -8.05 0.67 1.59
CA THR A 9 -7.88 -0.64 0.96
C THR A 9 -7.40 -0.48 -0.48
N MET A 10 -6.23 -1.03 -0.77
CA MET A 10 -5.63 -1.10 -2.10
C MET A 10 -5.95 -2.45 -2.72
N VAL A 11 -6.56 -2.43 -3.91
CA VAL A 11 -7.00 -3.63 -4.63
C VAL A 11 -6.27 -3.73 -5.96
N TYR A 12 -5.77 -4.91 -6.28
CA TYR A 12 -5.12 -5.20 -7.56
C TYR A 12 -5.26 -6.68 -7.93
N ASN A 13 -5.10 -6.98 -9.23
CA ASN A 13 -5.07 -8.35 -9.73
C ASN A 13 -3.67 -8.72 -10.21
N LEU A 14 -3.22 -9.92 -9.87
CA LEU A 14 -1.99 -10.50 -10.42
C LEU A 14 -2.35 -11.64 -11.35
N THR A 15 -1.76 -11.69 -12.55
CA THR A 15 -1.99 -12.80 -13.50
C THR A 15 -1.39 -14.11 -13.01
N THR A 16 -0.35 -14.04 -12.17
CA THR A 16 0.32 -15.18 -11.55
C THR A 16 0.72 -14.81 -10.13
N ALA A 17 0.78 -15.79 -9.23
CA ALA A 17 1.27 -15.57 -7.87
C ALA A 17 2.73 -15.12 -7.89
N ALA A 18 3.08 -14.14 -7.07
CA ALA A 18 4.41 -13.54 -7.04
C ALA A 18 4.72 -12.98 -5.65
N ASP A 19 6.02 -12.87 -5.34
CA ASP A 19 6.46 -12.09 -4.18
C ASP A 19 6.35 -10.60 -4.52
N ILE A 20 5.62 -9.87 -3.68
CA ILE A 20 5.26 -8.47 -3.90
C ILE A 20 5.77 -7.61 -2.76
N ASP A 21 6.43 -6.52 -3.11
CA ASP A 21 6.69 -5.41 -2.19
C ASP A 21 5.67 -4.30 -2.50
N LEU A 22 4.80 -3.98 -1.52
CA LEU A 22 3.83 -2.90 -1.63
C LEU A 22 4.34 -1.70 -0.83
N HIS A 23 4.65 -0.60 -1.51
CA HIS A 23 5.18 0.61 -0.90
C HIS A 23 4.22 1.77 -1.08
N ILE A 24 4.10 2.64 -0.08
CA ILE A 24 3.40 3.92 -0.15
C ILE A 24 4.42 5.02 0.07
N TYR A 25 4.44 5.99 -0.85
CA TYR A 25 5.31 7.16 -0.80
C TYR A 25 4.48 8.41 -0.52
N GLY A 26 5.00 9.28 0.34
CA GLY A 26 4.40 10.58 0.65
C GLY A 26 4.64 11.63 -0.44
N PRO A 27 4.06 12.83 -0.28
CA PRO A 27 4.20 13.95 -1.22
C PRO A 27 5.66 14.32 -1.51
N GLU A 28 6.55 14.19 -0.52
CA GLU A 28 7.98 14.44 -0.63
C GLU A 28 8.77 13.31 -1.30
N GLY A 29 8.10 12.24 -1.76
CA GLY A 29 8.73 11.06 -2.37
C GLY A 29 9.36 10.09 -1.37
N ARG A 30 9.20 10.32 -0.06
CA ARG A 30 9.71 9.45 1.01
C ARG A 30 8.82 8.23 1.20
N LEU A 31 9.43 7.09 1.51
CA LEU A 31 8.69 5.88 1.92
C LEU A 31 7.96 6.14 3.24
N VAL A 32 6.64 6.07 3.20
CA VAL A 32 5.73 6.29 4.33
C VAL A 32 5.28 4.96 4.91
N TRP A 33 5.10 3.94 4.08
CA TRP A 33 4.69 2.61 4.53
C TRP A 33 5.17 1.54 3.54
N GLY A 34 5.45 0.35 4.03
CA GLY A 34 5.85 -0.78 3.18
C GLY A 34 5.53 -2.13 3.80
N ARG A 35 5.08 -3.07 2.96
CA ARG A 35 4.91 -4.48 3.33
C ARG A 35 5.33 -5.41 2.20
N ARG A 36 5.86 -6.56 2.58
CA ARG A 36 6.17 -7.67 1.67
C ARG A 36 5.12 -8.76 1.82
N TYR A 37 4.64 -9.27 0.69
CA TYR A 37 3.72 -10.38 0.59
C TYR A 37 4.39 -11.52 -0.16
N SER A 38 4.44 -12.69 0.46
CA SER A 38 4.95 -13.90 -0.19
C SER A 38 3.95 -14.39 -1.25
N ARG A 39 4.46 -14.99 -2.32
CA ARG A 39 3.64 -15.64 -3.34
C ARG A 39 2.55 -16.53 -2.73
N GLY A 40 1.35 -16.45 -3.28
CA GLY A 40 0.19 -17.26 -2.84
C GLY A 40 -0.52 -16.74 -1.59
N THR A 41 -0.04 -15.66 -0.96
CA THR A 41 -0.74 -15.01 0.17
C THR A 41 -1.58 -13.84 -0.30
N MET A 42 -2.49 -13.32 0.54
CA MET A 42 -3.24 -12.09 0.24
C MET A 42 -2.27 -10.91 0.06
N GLY A 43 -2.13 -10.42 -1.17
CA GLY A 43 -1.12 -9.44 -1.61
C GLY A 43 -0.12 -10.01 -2.63
N GLY A 44 0.03 -11.33 -2.71
CA GLY A 44 0.91 -12.03 -3.65
C GLY A 44 0.27 -13.22 -4.36
N GLN A 45 -1.06 -13.41 -4.25
CA GLN A 45 -1.78 -14.51 -4.88
C GLN A 45 -2.18 -14.18 -6.33
N ALA A 46 -2.34 -15.20 -7.16
CA ALA A 46 -2.94 -15.03 -8.48
C ALA A 46 -4.41 -14.60 -8.33
N GLY A 47 -4.88 -13.74 -9.23
CA GLY A 47 -6.20 -13.13 -9.16
C GLY A 47 -6.24 -11.96 -8.18
N TYR A 48 -7.35 -11.87 -7.45
CA TYR A 48 -7.70 -10.73 -6.62
C TYR A 48 -6.83 -10.61 -5.36
N ASN A 49 -6.33 -9.41 -5.10
CA ASN A 49 -5.61 -9.08 -3.87
C ASN A 49 -6.20 -7.80 -3.27
N ALA A 50 -6.38 -7.79 -1.95
CA ALA A 50 -6.79 -6.62 -1.18
C ALA A 50 -5.90 -6.46 0.04
N VAL A 51 -5.23 -5.31 0.13
CA VAL A 51 -4.31 -4.99 1.21
C VAL A 51 -4.73 -3.68 1.85
N SER A 52 -4.69 -3.60 3.18
CA SER A 52 -5.09 -2.40 3.90
C SER A 52 -3.90 -1.64 4.49
N TRP A 53 -4.04 -0.32 4.51
CA TRP A 53 -3.15 0.61 5.19
C TRP A 53 -3.97 1.47 6.15
N SER A 54 -3.45 1.70 7.36
CA SER A 54 -4.14 2.42 8.43
C SER A 54 -3.97 3.94 8.39
N GLY A 55 -3.42 4.48 7.29
CA GLY A 55 -3.08 5.91 7.21
C GLY A 55 -1.91 6.32 8.12
N ARG A 56 -1.13 5.35 8.62
CA ARG A 56 0.00 5.60 9.52
C ARG A 56 1.34 5.35 8.84
N ASP A 57 2.31 6.21 9.12
CA ASP A 57 3.67 6.05 8.62
C ASP A 57 4.45 4.94 9.35
N LEU A 58 5.70 4.71 8.96
CA LEU A 58 6.61 3.73 9.58
C LEU A 58 6.86 3.96 11.08
N SER A 59 6.64 5.17 11.59
CA SER A 59 6.74 5.49 13.03
C SER A 59 5.44 5.26 13.79
N GLY A 60 4.36 4.89 13.08
CA GLY A 60 3.02 4.71 13.64
C GLY A 60 2.21 6.01 13.76
N LYS A 61 2.73 7.13 13.27
CA LYS A 61 2.03 8.43 13.28
C LYS A 61 1.05 8.52 12.11
N VAL A 62 -0.13 9.09 12.36
CA VAL A 62 -1.09 9.42 11.28
C VAL A 62 -0.45 10.40 10.31
N VAL A 63 -0.57 10.11 9.02
CA VAL A 63 -0.03 10.98 7.97
C VAL A 63 -0.88 12.23 7.81
N GLY A 64 -0.29 13.33 7.33
CA GLY A 64 -1.03 14.56 7.08
C GLY A 64 -1.70 14.60 5.69
N ASN A 65 -2.42 15.69 5.43
CA ASN A 65 -3.04 15.95 4.13
C ASN A 65 -2.02 15.89 2.99
N GLY A 66 -2.41 15.25 1.88
CA GLY A 66 -1.55 15.17 0.71
C GLY A 66 -1.90 14.03 -0.25
N LEU A 67 -1.13 14.00 -1.35
CA LEU A 67 -1.15 12.94 -2.34
C LEU A 67 -0.09 11.89 -2.01
N TYR A 68 -0.53 10.66 -1.83
CA TYR A 68 0.32 9.52 -1.57
C TYR A 68 0.25 8.56 -2.75
N VAL A 69 1.38 7.99 -3.14
CA VAL A 69 1.44 7.03 -4.25
C VAL A 69 1.76 5.65 -3.71
N PHE A 70 0.88 4.68 -3.93
CA PHE A 70 1.22 3.29 -3.68
C PHE A 70 1.78 2.63 -4.94
N LYS A 71 2.75 1.74 -4.78
CA LYS A 71 3.37 0.96 -5.86
C LYS A 71 3.36 -0.52 -5.49
N VAL A 72 2.86 -1.34 -6.43
CA VAL A 72 2.98 -2.80 -6.42
C VAL A 72 4.29 -3.14 -7.14
N ILE A 73 5.25 -3.74 -6.43
CA ILE A 73 6.61 -3.98 -6.94
C ILE A 73 6.87 -5.49 -6.97
N ARG A 74 7.41 -5.98 -8.08
CA ARG A 74 7.88 -7.36 -8.25
C ARG A 74 9.32 -7.35 -8.70
N GLY A 75 10.22 -7.96 -7.93
CA GLY A 75 11.64 -8.06 -8.28
C GLY A 75 12.30 -6.69 -8.55
N GLY A 76 11.97 -5.68 -7.73
CA GLY A 76 12.49 -4.32 -7.87
C GLY A 76 11.84 -3.45 -8.95
N ARG A 77 10.93 -4.01 -9.77
CA ARG A 77 10.19 -3.26 -10.80
C ARG A 77 8.76 -2.97 -10.34
N ALA A 78 8.34 -1.71 -10.46
CA ALA A 78 6.93 -1.36 -10.30
C ALA A 78 6.09 -1.98 -11.44
N ILE A 79 5.09 -2.76 -11.07
CA ILE A 79 4.15 -3.43 -11.99
C ILE A 79 2.72 -2.87 -11.90
N GLY A 80 2.46 -2.00 -10.93
CA GLY A 80 1.21 -1.27 -10.77
C GLY A 80 1.40 -0.12 -9.78
N GLN A 81 0.54 0.90 -9.88
CA GLN A 81 0.53 2.02 -8.95
C GLN A 81 -0.86 2.65 -8.88
N GLY A 82 -1.11 3.41 -7.82
CA GLY A 82 -2.28 4.25 -7.69
C GLY A 82 -2.05 5.39 -6.71
N VAL A 83 -3.00 6.31 -6.66
CA VAL A 83 -2.93 7.51 -5.82
C VAL A 83 -3.95 7.38 -4.68
N ILE A 84 -3.52 7.76 -3.49
CA ILE A 84 -4.36 7.91 -2.31
C ILE A 84 -4.36 9.40 -1.98
N VAL A 85 -5.54 9.98 -1.87
CA VAL A 85 -5.71 11.37 -1.44
C VAL A 85 -6.12 11.34 0.03
N VAL A 86 -5.33 11.99 0.89
CA VAL A 86 -5.68 12.21 2.30
C VAL A 86 -6.04 13.68 2.45
N LEU A 87 -7.28 13.94 2.89
CA LEU A 87 -7.81 15.27 3.18
C LEU A 87 -8.59 15.16 4.49
N ASP A 88 -8.10 15.82 5.53
CA ASP A 88 -8.84 16.17 6.75
C ASP A 88 -9.66 17.45 6.55
#